data_AF-A0A1X7Q0M5-F1
#
_entry.id   AF-A0A1X7Q0M5-F1
#
_cell.length_a   1.000
_cell.length_b   1.000
_cell.length_c   1.000
_cell.angle_alpha   90.00
_cell.angle_beta   90.00
_cell.angle_gamma   90.00
#
_symmetry.space_group_name_H-M   'P 1'
#
loop_
_entity.id
_entity.type
_entity.pdbx_description
1 polymer ?
#
loop_
_entity_poly.entity_id
_entity_poly.type
_entity_poly.pdbx_seq_one_letter_code
_entity_poly.pdbx_strand_id
1 'polypeptide(L)'
;MRAALFVLAIAPGLAFATPYDGLYRPNYDFAATWDCTDVGMEGGALAIEGDRLFGVENICELAEPVELRGMNAVLYDATCDGEGTRYEERVMLMAHDFGVYVIRDGQVADWLSCDATP
;
A
#
# COMPACT_ATOMS: atom_id res chain seq x y z
N MET A 1 5.39 -27.33 -46.20
CA MET A 1 5.99 -26.53 -45.12
C MET A 1 4.94 -26.39 -44.03
N ARG A 2 5.09 -27.10 -42.90
CA ARG A 2 4.16 -27.06 -41.77
C ARG A 2 4.51 -25.85 -40.91
N ALA A 3 3.66 -24.83 -40.91
CA ALA A 3 3.79 -23.69 -40.02
C ALA A 3 3.49 -24.15 -38.58
N ALA A 4 4.49 -24.10 -37.70
CA ALA A 4 4.29 -24.31 -36.27
C ALA A 4 3.83 -22.98 -35.66
N LEU A 5 2.55 -22.89 -35.28
CA LEU A 5 2.05 -21.80 -34.44
C LEU A 5 2.61 -21.97 -33.03
N PHE A 6 3.51 -21.07 -32.62
CA PHE A 6 3.85 -20.89 -31.21
C PHE A 6 2.72 -20.11 -30.53
N VAL A 7 1.94 -20.80 -29.70
CA VAL A 7 1.00 -20.16 -28.77
C VAL A 7 1.82 -19.59 -27.61
N LEU A 8 1.97 -18.27 -27.56
CA LEU A 8 2.58 -17.56 -26.44
C LEU A 8 1.55 -17.52 -25.31
N ALA A 9 1.72 -18.38 -24.29
CA ALA A 9 0.88 -18.36 -23.10
C ALA A 9 1.18 -17.07 -22.30
N ILE A 10 0.23 -16.15 -22.26
CA ILE A 10 0.26 -14.98 -21.39
C ILE A 10 0.02 -15.51 -19.97
N ALA A 11 1.09 -15.60 -19.17
CA ALA A 11 0.95 -15.93 -17.76
C ALA A 11 0.30 -14.73 -17.05
N PRO A 12 -0.84 -14.89 -16.35
CA PRO A 12 -1.36 -13.83 -15.51
C PRO A 12 -0.31 -13.50 -14.43
N GLY A 13 -0.06 -12.21 -14.21
CA GLY A 13 0.81 -11.77 -13.12
C GLY A 13 0.25 -12.28 -11.80
N LEU A 14 1.05 -13.05 -11.06
CA LEU A 14 0.70 -13.47 -9.71
C LEU A 14 0.74 -12.21 -8.83
N ALA A 15 -0.43 -11.68 -8.48
CA ALA A 15 -0.55 -10.74 -7.37
C ALA A 15 -0.21 -11.51 -6.10
N PHE A 16 1.02 -11.35 -5.62
CA PHE A 16 1.45 -11.91 -4.35
C PHE A 16 1.03 -10.97 -3.24
N ALA A 17 0.33 -11.54 -2.25
CA ALA A 17 0.00 -10.78 -1.06
C ALA A 17 1.30 -10.28 -0.40
N THR A 18 1.41 -8.98 -0.16
CA THR A 18 2.56 -8.43 0.56
C THR A 18 2.36 -8.58 2.07
N PRO A 19 3.43 -8.51 2.88
CA PRO A 19 3.30 -8.49 4.34
C PRO A 19 2.51 -7.29 4.88
N TYR A 20 2.24 -6.28 4.03
CA TYR A 20 1.55 -5.05 4.38
C TYR A 20 0.12 -5.03 3.84
N ASP A 21 -0.35 -6.07 3.16
CA ASP A 21 -1.70 -6.07 2.59
C ASP A 21 -2.75 -6.05 3.69
N GLY A 22 -3.72 -5.15 3.56
CA GLY A 22 -4.80 -5.03 4.52
C GLY A 22 -5.53 -3.69 4.49
N LEU A 23 -6.56 -3.61 5.33
CA LEU A 23 -7.30 -2.38 5.60
C LEU A 23 -6.82 -1.76 6.90
N TYR A 24 -6.73 -0.44 6.90
CA TYR A 24 -6.16 0.33 7.98
C TYR A 24 -6.96 1.60 8.25
N ARG A 25 -6.69 2.20 9.40
CA ARG A 25 -7.14 3.55 9.77
C ARG A 25 -6.01 4.31 10.46
N PRO A 26 -6.01 5.65 10.43
CA PRO A 26 -5.04 6.43 11.20
C PRO A 26 -5.10 6.11 12.70
N ASN A 27 -3.93 6.06 13.35
CA ASN A 27 -3.81 5.92 14.80
C ASN A 27 -4.03 7.27 15.52
N TYR A 28 -5.23 7.83 15.39
CA TYR A 28 -5.63 9.07 16.05
C TYR A 28 -7.09 8.99 16.51
N ASP A 29 -7.42 9.68 17.60
CA ASP A 29 -8.78 9.66 18.19
C ASP A 29 -9.87 10.06 17.20
N PHE A 30 -9.61 11.04 16.33
CA PHE A 30 -10.56 11.48 15.30
C PHE A 30 -10.87 10.40 14.27
N ALA A 31 -9.99 9.41 14.12
CA ALA A 31 -10.11 8.32 13.17
C ALA A 31 -10.60 7.01 13.80
N ALA A 32 -10.93 7.00 15.09
CA ALA A 32 -11.41 5.82 15.79
C ALA A 32 -12.73 5.26 15.22
N THR A 33 -13.52 6.11 14.55
CA THR A 33 -14.80 5.76 13.93
C THR A 33 -14.75 5.76 12.40
N TRP A 34 -13.56 5.76 11.80
CA TRP A 34 -13.44 5.63 10.36
C TRP A 34 -14.03 4.29 9.92
N ASP A 35 -14.75 4.32 8.80
CA ASP A 35 -15.29 3.12 8.21
C ASP A 35 -14.16 2.25 7.67
N CYS A 36 -14.15 0.99 8.07
CA CYS A 36 -13.15 0.00 7.67
C CYS A 36 -13.62 -0.83 6.47
N THR A 37 -14.48 -0.28 5.61
CA THR A 37 -15.00 -0.98 4.42
C THR A 37 -14.84 -0.18 3.14
N ASP A 38 -15.24 1.10 3.12
CA ASP A 38 -15.12 1.95 1.95
C ASP A 38 -13.70 2.56 1.86
N VAL A 39 -12.91 2.14 0.88
CA VAL A 39 -11.48 2.49 0.77
C VAL A 39 -11.27 3.85 0.09
N GLY A 40 -10.34 4.64 0.62
CA GLY A 40 -9.73 5.79 -0.06
C GLY A 40 -10.58 7.05 -0.11
N MET A 41 -11.65 7.12 0.68
CA MET A 41 -12.51 8.29 0.83
C MET A 41 -12.37 8.94 2.20
N GLU A 42 -12.86 10.17 2.36
CA GLU A 42 -12.87 10.84 3.65
C GLU A 42 -13.61 10.02 4.71
N GLY A 43 -12.92 9.69 5.81
CA GLY A 43 -13.48 8.87 6.88
C GLY A 43 -13.61 7.37 6.55
N GLY A 44 -13.11 6.94 5.39
CA GLY A 44 -13.05 5.55 4.96
C GLY A 44 -11.70 4.89 5.21
N ALA A 45 -11.58 3.61 4.86
CA ALA A 45 -10.41 2.81 5.14
C ALA A 45 -9.22 3.27 4.27
N LEU A 46 -8.04 3.22 4.86
CA LEU A 46 -6.78 3.20 4.12
C LEU A 46 -6.48 1.76 3.73
N ALA A 47 -5.75 1.55 2.65
CA ALA A 47 -5.45 0.19 2.21
C ALA A 47 -4.06 0.06 1.62
N ILE A 48 -3.53 -1.16 1.71
CA ILE A 48 -2.41 -1.59 0.91
C ILE A 48 -2.85 -2.90 0.24
N GLU A 49 -2.74 -2.95 -1.08
CA GLU A 49 -3.15 -4.09 -1.89
C GLU A 49 -2.07 -4.38 -2.93
N GLY A 50 -1.18 -5.33 -2.65
CA GLY A 50 -0.09 -5.66 -3.54
C GLY A 50 0.88 -4.49 -3.69
N ASP A 51 0.92 -3.91 -4.89
CA ASP A 51 1.75 -2.76 -5.25
C ASP A 51 1.00 -1.42 -5.17
N ARG A 52 -0.17 -1.37 -4.53
CA ARG A 52 -0.97 -0.14 -4.42
C ARG A 52 -1.15 0.26 -2.97
N LEU A 53 -0.89 1.54 -2.69
CA LEU A 53 -1.16 2.18 -1.41
C LEU A 53 -2.29 3.21 -1.58
N PHE A 54 -3.34 3.06 -0.81
CA PHE A 54 -4.53 3.91 -0.84
C PHE A 54 -4.54 4.82 0.39
N GLY A 55 -4.34 6.10 0.16
CA GLY A 55 -4.59 7.19 1.09
C GLY A 55 -6.01 7.73 0.96
N VAL A 56 -6.36 8.74 1.77
CA VAL A 56 -7.58 9.52 1.54
C VAL A 56 -7.42 10.32 0.25
N GLU A 57 -8.31 10.08 -0.72
CA GLU A 57 -8.33 10.74 -2.03
C GLU A 57 -7.00 10.70 -2.80
N ASN A 58 -6.18 9.70 -2.48
CA ASN A 58 -4.84 9.55 -3.00
C ASN A 58 -4.51 8.07 -3.21
N ILE A 59 -3.85 7.76 -4.31
CA ILE A 59 -3.35 6.42 -4.58
C ILE A 59 -1.91 6.48 -5.07
N CYS A 60 -1.09 5.52 -4.63
CA CYS A 60 0.29 5.35 -5.06
C CYS A 60 0.54 3.95 -5.60
N GLU A 61 1.20 3.86 -6.75
CA GLU A 61 1.81 2.64 -7.29
C GLU A 61 3.22 2.50 -6.69
N LEU A 62 3.52 1.35 -6.10
CA LEU A 62 4.75 1.03 -5.40
C LEU A 62 5.63 0.14 -6.27
N ALA A 63 6.86 0.59 -6.54
CA ALA A 63 7.82 -0.15 -7.37
C ALA A 63 9.18 -0.27 -6.67
N GLU A 64 10.06 -1.08 -7.27
CA GLU A 64 11.47 -1.20 -6.87
C GLU A 64 11.66 -1.47 -5.36
N PRO A 65 11.08 -2.56 -4.80
CA PRO A 65 11.14 -2.82 -3.37
C PRO A 65 12.59 -3.02 -2.89
N VAL A 66 12.98 -2.26 -1.87
CA VAL A 66 14.27 -2.40 -1.18
C VAL A 66 14.03 -2.78 0.28
N GLU A 67 14.31 -4.04 0.62
CA GLU A 67 14.26 -4.51 2.01
C GLU A 67 15.30 -3.80 2.89
N LEU A 68 14.88 -3.33 4.07
CA LEU A 68 15.76 -2.72 5.03
C LEU A 68 16.25 -3.75 6.04
N ARG A 69 17.55 -4.00 6.03
CA ARG A 69 18.18 -5.03 6.87
C ARG A 69 17.94 -4.79 8.36
N GLY A 70 17.45 -5.83 9.03
CA GLY A 70 17.22 -5.81 10.48
C GLY A 70 15.95 -5.05 10.88
N MET A 71 15.07 -4.76 9.92
CA MET A 71 13.80 -4.08 10.13
C MET A 71 12.70 -4.84 9.38
N ASN A 72 11.48 -4.82 9.91
CA ASN A 72 10.30 -5.29 9.17
C ASN A 72 9.81 -4.17 8.24
N ALA A 73 10.68 -3.73 7.34
CA ALA A 73 10.43 -2.56 6.50
C ALA A 73 10.92 -2.75 5.06
N VAL A 74 10.17 -2.19 4.12
CA VAL A 74 10.53 -2.12 2.70
C VAL A 74 10.38 -0.67 2.23
N LEU A 75 11.39 -0.17 1.55
CA LEU A 75 11.37 1.13 0.88
C LEU A 75 11.00 0.95 -0.59
N TYR A 76 10.04 1.72 -1.05
CA TYR A 76 9.53 1.70 -2.42
C TYR A 76 9.78 3.06 -3.09
N ASP A 77 9.91 3.02 -4.41
CA ASP A 77 9.72 4.18 -5.26
C ASP A 77 8.22 4.25 -5.60
N ALA A 78 7.57 5.34 -5.22
CA ALA A 78 6.13 5.49 -5.31
C ALA A 78 5.77 6.52 -6.38
N THR A 79 4.84 6.17 -7.27
CA THR A 79 4.20 7.14 -8.16
C THR A 79 2.76 7.32 -7.75
N CYS A 80 2.39 8.54 -7.35
CA CYS A 80 1.11 8.83 -6.73
C CYS A 80 0.25 9.75 -7.59
N ASP A 81 -1.06 9.55 -7.53
CA ASP A 81 -2.09 10.45 -8.05
C ASP A 81 -2.96 10.93 -6.88
N GLY A 82 -3.00 12.23 -6.63
CA GLY A 82 -3.79 12.86 -5.56
C GLY A 82 -4.16 14.28 -5.91
N GLU A 83 -5.38 14.71 -5.58
CA GLU A 83 -5.89 16.07 -5.87
C GLU A 83 -5.71 16.50 -7.35
N GLY A 84 -5.77 15.55 -8.29
CA GLY A 84 -5.58 15.80 -9.72
C GLY A 84 -4.13 16.02 -10.16
N THR A 85 -3.15 15.79 -9.28
CA THR A 85 -1.73 15.90 -9.57
C THR A 85 -1.04 14.54 -9.47
N ARG A 86 -0.19 14.23 -10.45
CA ARG A 86 0.72 13.08 -10.40
C ARG A 86 2.09 13.52 -9.90
N TYR A 87 2.66 12.78 -8.96
CA TYR A 87 3.96 13.07 -8.36
C TYR A 87 4.69 11.78 -7.96
N GLU A 88 6.00 11.89 -7.77
CA GLU A 88 6.87 10.78 -7.39
C GLU A 88 7.53 11.07 -6.04
N GLU A 89 7.69 10.03 -5.23
CA GLU A 89 8.38 10.10 -3.94
C GLU A 89 8.91 8.72 -3.53
N ARG A 90 9.56 8.64 -2.37
CA ARG A 90 9.90 7.36 -1.75
C ARG A 90 9.03 7.13 -0.53
N VAL A 91 8.50 5.91 -0.41
CA VAL A 91 7.64 5.51 0.71
C VAL A 91 8.23 4.27 1.35
N MET A 92 8.45 4.32 2.65
CA MET A 92 8.79 3.13 3.43
C MET A 92 7.55 2.62 4.15
N LEU A 93 7.25 1.34 3.96
CA LEU A 93 6.27 0.60 4.75
C LEU A 93 7.02 -0.17 5.82
N MET A 94 6.63 -0.03 7.08
CA MET A 94 7.23 -0.75 8.20
C MET A 94 6.14 -1.32 9.09
N ALA A 95 6.10 -2.64 9.22
CA ALA A 95 5.12 -3.32 10.07
C ALA A 95 5.46 -3.14 11.55
N HIS A 96 4.43 -2.99 12.37
CA HIS A 96 4.48 -3.07 13.83
C HIS A 96 3.29 -3.89 14.36
N ASP A 97 3.25 -4.13 15.67
CA ASP A 97 2.34 -5.13 16.29
C ASP A 97 0.85 -4.93 15.98
N PHE A 98 0.43 -3.71 15.65
CA PHE A 98 -0.98 -3.36 15.44
C PHE A 98 -1.26 -2.81 14.03
N GLY A 99 -0.26 -2.76 13.15
CA GLY A 99 -0.44 -2.15 11.84
C GLY A 99 0.86 -1.82 11.10
N VAL A 100 0.88 -0.66 10.43
CA VAL A 100 1.97 -0.24 9.56
C VAL A 100 2.30 1.24 9.76
N TYR A 101 3.58 1.56 9.80
CA TYR A 101 4.06 2.91 9.59
C TYR A 101 4.25 3.16 8.10
N VAL A 102 3.59 4.19 7.58
CA VAL A 102 3.83 4.74 6.24
C VAL A 102 4.72 5.96 6.39
N ILE A 103 5.97 5.82 5.98
CA ILE A 103 7.03 6.80 6.24
C ILE A 103 7.43 7.46 4.92
N ARG A 104 7.46 8.79 4.93
CA ARG A 104 7.83 9.66 3.80
C ARG A 104 8.90 10.65 4.27
N ASP A 105 9.50 11.41 3.35
CA ASP A 105 10.47 12.43 3.74
C ASP A 105 9.83 13.48 4.66
N GLY A 106 10.29 13.54 5.91
CA GLY A 106 9.79 14.46 6.93
C GLY A 106 8.46 14.06 7.61
N GLN A 107 7.86 12.91 7.31
CA GLN A 107 6.57 12.49 7.87
C GLN A 107 6.52 10.99 8.20
N VAL A 108 5.85 10.67 9.31
CA VAL A 108 5.43 9.29 9.64
C VAL A 108 3.93 9.29 9.88
N ALA A 109 3.20 8.44 9.16
CA ALA A 109 1.81 8.12 9.45
C ALA A 109 1.74 6.73 10.10
N ASP A 110 1.16 6.67 11.30
CA ASP A 110 0.87 5.43 12.01
C ASP A 110 -0.54 4.96 11.66
N TRP A 111 -0.63 3.77 11.05
CA TRP A 111 -1.87 3.17 10.58
C TRP A 111 -2.14 1.90 11.38
N LEU A 112 -3.24 1.86 12.11
CA LEU A 112 -3.72 0.65 12.77
C LEU A 112 -4.48 -0.21 11.78
N SER A 113 -4.23 -1.52 11.81
CA SER A 113 -5.07 -2.45 11.07
C SER A 113 -6.50 -2.36 11.58
N CYS A 114 -7.45 -2.38 10.65
CA CYS A 114 -8.88 -2.39 10.97
C CYS A 114 -9.30 -3.63 11.79
N ASP A 115 -8.57 -4.73 11.65
CA ASP A 115 -8.80 -5.98 12.40
C ASP A 115 -7.98 -6.07 13.70
N ALA A 116 -7.14 -5.07 14.00
CA ALA A 116 -6.35 -5.05 15.22
C ALA A 116 -7.27 -4.96 16.44
N THR A 117 -7.24 -6.00 17.28
CA THR A 117 -7.88 -5.96 18.60
C THR A 117 -6.87 -5.39 19.60
N PRO A 118 -7.27 -4.44 20.49
CA PRO A 118 -6.40 -3.94 21.56
C PRO A 118 -5.84 -5.05 22.47
#